data_AF-A0A2T4VV85-F1
#
_entry.id   AF-A0A2T4VV85-F1
#
_cell.length_a   1.000
_cell.length_b   1.000
_cell.length_c   1.000
_cell.angle_alpha   90.00
_cell.angle_beta   90.00
_cell.angle_gamma   90.00
#
_symmetry.space_group_name_H-M   'P 1'
#
loop_
_entity.id
_entity.type
_entity.pdbx_description
1 polymer ?
#
loop_
_entity_poly.entity_id
_entity_poly.type
_entity_poly.pdbx_seq_one_letter_code
_entity_poly.pdbx_strand_id
1 'polypeptide(L)'
;MDELLEQQELYFTPLSGEFDVERVAEVIRPLGFSYRDEAVPSIFLIFRDGESREVCRARRQSDPAAPLPYVLLIRAQPDEILVNQFAGPEFGPYSRAFLEWLLANYECSVHNEEGTDLTAGLPKPEPTSTLRR
;
A
#
# COMPACT_ATOMS: atom_id res chain seq x y z
N MET A 1 5.52 -4.74 13.57
CA MET A 1 4.19 -4.62 12.92
C MET A 1 3.37 -3.55 13.60
N ASP A 2 3.14 -3.62 14.92
CA ASP A 2 2.35 -2.59 15.61
C ASP A 2 2.96 -1.18 15.47
N GLU A 3 4.28 -1.04 15.59
CA GLU A 3 4.99 0.24 15.34
C GLU A 3 4.73 0.84 13.95
N LEU A 4 4.59 0.00 12.91
CA LEU A 4 4.28 0.46 11.56
C LEU A 4 2.83 0.93 11.45
N LEU A 5 1.90 0.21 12.09
CA LEU A 5 0.47 0.52 12.07
C LEU A 5 0.12 1.80 12.84
N GLU A 6 1.03 2.27 13.70
CA GLU A 6 0.90 3.54 14.42
C GLU A 6 1.32 4.77 13.58
N GLN A 7 1.97 4.57 12.43
CA GLN A 7 2.42 5.66 11.55
C GLN A 7 1.31 6.14 10.62
N GLN A 8 1.32 7.43 10.26
CA GLN A 8 0.36 7.95 9.27
C GLN A 8 0.78 7.59 7.86
N GLU A 9 2.07 7.75 7.53
CA GLU A 9 2.61 7.38 6.23
C GLU A 9 3.85 6.52 6.38
N LEU A 10 3.98 5.55 5.50
CA LEU A 10 5.14 4.69 5.41
C LEU A 10 5.66 4.68 3.99
N TYR A 11 6.97 4.78 3.86
CA TYR A 11 7.72 4.80 2.61
C TYR A 11 8.63 3.59 2.60
N PHE A 12 8.41 2.69 1.64
CA PHE A 12 9.17 1.46 1.46
C PHE A 12 10.03 1.60 0.22
N THR A 13 11.35 1.42 0.35
CA THR A 13 12.29 1.40 -0.79
C THR A 13 12.93 0.01 -0.86
N PRO A 14 12.97 -0.65 -2.04
CA PRO A 14 13.56 -1.97 -2.13
C PRO A 14 15.08 -1.89 -1.94
N LEU A 15 15.64 -2.76 -1.11
CA LEU A 15 17.10 -2.88 -0.93
C LEU A 15 17.76 -3.62 -2.09
N SER A 16 16.98 -4.40 -2.85
CA SER A 16 17.42 -5.03 -4.08
C SER A 16 16.26 -5.21 -5.06
N GLY A 17 16.57 -5.12 -6.37
CA GLY A 17 15.55 -5.23 -7.41
C GLY A 17 14.57 -4.05 -7.42
N GLU A 18 13.34 -4.33 -7.84
CA GLU A 18 12.23 -3.38 -7.94
C GLU A 18 10.94 -4.06 -7.44
N PHE A 19 9.97 -3.26 -7.00
CA PHE A 19 8.63 -3.76 -6.71
C PHE A 19 7.91 -4.15 -8.00
N ASP A 20 7.31 -5.33 -8.01
CA ASP A 20 6.38 -5.73 -9.07
C ASP A 20 5.01 -5.08 -8.81
N VAL A 21 4.78 -3.95 -9.48
CA VAL A 21 3.56 -3.14 -9.32
C VAL A 21 2.28 -3.91 -9.69
N GLU A 22 2.36 -4.84 -10.65
CA GLU A 22 1.19 -5.64 -11.02
C GLU A 22 0.91 -6.70 -9.95
N ARG A 23 1.95 -7.33 -9.40
CA ARG A 23 1.77 -8.24 -8.25
C ARG A 23 1.22 -7.51 -7.02
N VAL A 24 1.64 -6.27 -6.78
CA VAL A 24 1.07 -5.40 -5.74
C VAL A 24 -0.43 -5.18 -6.00
N ALA A 25 -0.81 -4.86 -7.24
CA ALA A 25 -2.21 -4.70 -7.63
C ALA A 25 -3.05 -5.96 -7.37
N GLU A 26 -2.50 -7.14 -7.68
CA GLU A 26 -3.17 -8.42 -7.48
C GLU A 26 -3.49 -8.71 -6.01
N VAL A 27 -2.58 -8.33 -5.11
CA VAL A 27 -2.70 -8.52 -3.65
C VAL A 27 -3.65 -7.49 -3.03
N ILE A 28 -3.67 -6.26 -3.53
CA ILE A 28 -4.58 -5.21 -3.04
C ILE A 28 -6.03 -5.46 -3.47
N ARG A 29 -6.24 -6.02 -4.66
CA ARG A 29 -7.57 -6.29 -5.22
C ARG A 29 -8.56 -6.97 -4.23
N PRO A 30 -8.20 -8.03 -3.50
CA PRO A 30 -9.10 -8.65 -2.52
C PRO A 30 -9.23 -7.88 -1.18
N LEU A 31 -8.47 -6.80 -0.95
CA LEU A 31 -8.52 -6.05 0.30
C LEU A 31 -9.71 -5.09 0.31
N GLY A 32 -10.70 -5.38 1.17
CA GLY A 32 -11.86 -4.53 1.37
C GLY A 32 -12.58 -4.18 0.05
N PHE A 33 -13.02 -2.93 -0.07
CA PHE A 33 -13.56 -2.40 -1.32
C PHE A 33 -12.48 -1.64 -2.06
N SER A 34 -11.54 -2.34 -2.68
CA SER A 34 -10.42 -1.71 -3.39
C SER A 34 -10.78 -1.16 -4.77
N TYR A 35 -10.02 -0.17 -5.23
CA TYR A 35 -10.07 0.44 -6.56
C TYR A 35 -8.68 0.91 -6.97
N ARG A 36 -8.23 0.50 -8.17
CA ARG A 36 -7.02 1.05 -8.82
C ARG A 36 -7.42 2.30 -9.57
N ASP A 37 -6.74 3.41 -9.31
CA ASP A 37 -7.08 4.68 -9.91
C ASP A 37 -6.86 4.66 -11.44
N GLU A 38 -7.92 4.88 -12.20
CA GLU A 38 -7.88 4.84 -13.67
C GLU A 38 -7.03 5.97 -14.27
N ALA A 39 -6.92 7.13 -13.59
CA ALA A 39 -6.14 8.27 -14.05
C ALA A 39 -4.67 8.22 -13.61
N VAL A 40 -4.40 7.59 -12.47
CA VAL A 40 -3.05 7.39 -11.92
C VAL A 40 -2.87 5.92 -11.54
N PRO A 41 -2.53 5.02 -12.48
CA PRO A 41 -2.52 3.57 -12.27
C PRO A 41 -1.57 3.04 -11.21
N SER A 42 -0.67 3.88 -10.67
CA SER A 42 0.17 3.56 -9.51
C SER A 42 -0.55 3.73 -8.17
N ILE A 43 -1.73 4.33 -8.13
CA ILE A 43 -2.52 4.55 -6.91
C ILE A 43 -3.60 3.48 -6.76
N PHE A 44 -3.67 2.92 -5.57
CA PHE A 44 -4.67 1.96 -5.13
C PHE A 44 -5.35 2.51 -3.87
N LEU A 45 -6.67 2.46 -3.86
CA LEU A 45 -7.50 3.04 -2.82
C LEU A 45 -8.37 1.95 -2.23
N ILE A 46 -8.35 1.81 -0.92
CA ILE A 46 -9.19 0.85 -0.18
C ILE A 46 -10.23 1.65 0.59
N PHE A 47 -11.50 1.30 0.38
CA PHE A 47 -12.65 1.98 0.96
C PHE A 47 -13.35 1.12 2.02
N ARG A 48 -14.06 1.81 2.92
CA ARG A 48 -14.88 1.18 3.96
C ARG A 48 -16.02 0.34 3.39
N ASP A 49 -16.66 0.84 2.34
CA ASP A 49 -17.81 0.22 1.70
C ASP A 49 -17.81 0.46 0.18
N GLY A 50 -18.63 -0.33 -0.52
CA GLY A 50 -18.74 -0.25 -1.98
C GLY A 50 -19.36 1.06 -2.47
N GLU A 51 -20.21 1.70 -1.67
CA GLU A 51 -20.83 2.99 -2.03
C GLU A 51 -19.78 4.09 -2.09
N SER A 52 -18.95 4.22 -1.06
CA SER A 52 -17.84 5.17 -1.00
C SER A 52 -16.84 4.96 -2.14
N ARG A 53 -16.56 3.70 -2.50
CA ARG A 53 -15.73 3.36 -3.67
C ARG A 53 -16.33 3.90 -4.97
N GLU A 54 -17.61 3.63 -5.25
CA GLU A 54 -18.25 4.09 -6.48
C GLU A 54 -18.36 5.62 -6.55
N VAL A 55 -18.66 6.28 -5.42
CA VAL A 55 -18.68 7.75 -5.34
C VAL A 55 -17.30 8.32 -5.65
N CYS A 56 -16.24 7.75 -5.08
CA CYS A 56 -14.87 8.21 -5.35
C CYS A 56 -14.47 7.96 -6.80
N ARG A 57 -14.77 6.77 -7.34
CA ARG A 57 -14.50 6.43 -8.74
C ARG A 57 -15.16 7.44 -9.69
N ALA A 58 -16.44 7.72 -9.50
CA ALA A 58 -17.17 8.69 -10.31
C ALA A 58 -16.56 10.09 -10.21
N ARG A 59 -16.16 10.52 -8.99
CA ARG A 59 -15.48 11.81 -8.79
C ARG A 59 -14.14 11.86 -9.53
N ARG A 60 -13.31 10.83 -9.42
CA ARG A 60 -12.00 10.75 -10.07
C ARG A 60 -12.08 10.73 -11.60
N GLN A 61 -13.13 10.14 -12.15
CA GLN A 61 -13.40 10.21 -13.59
C GLN A 61 -13.75 11.63 -14.06
N SER A 62 -14.44 12.42 -13.23
CA SER A 62 -14.78 13.82 -13.54
C SER A 62 -13.65 14.81 -13.22
N ASP A 63 -12.86 14.53 -12.19
CA ASP A 63 -11.76 15.36 -11.71
C ASP A 63 -10.63 14.46 -11.14
N PRO A 64 -9.60 14.17 -11.95
CA PRO A 64 -8.43 13.42 -11.53
C PRO A 64 -7.55 14.11 -10.47
N ALA A 65 -7.85 15.33 -10.05
CA ALA A 65 -7.18 16.01 -8.94
C ALA A 65 -8.04 16.04 -7.66
N ALA A 66 -9.24 15.45 -7.70
CA ALA A 66 -10.13 15.44 -6.56
C ALA A 66 -9.44 14.83 -5.32
N PRO A 67 -9.64 15.44 -4.13
CA PRO A 67 -9.04 14.97 -2.90
C PRO A 67 -9.58 13.58 -2.52
N LEU A 68 -8.74 12.81 -1.83
CA LEU A 68 -8.99 11.43 -1.43
C LEU A 68 -8.97 11.30 0.10
N PRO A 69 -9.95 11.89 0.83
CA PRO A 69 -9.94 11.84 2.28
C PRO A 69 -10.44 10.48 2.81
N TYR A 70 -9.89 10.04 3.93
CA TYR A 70 -10.37 8.88 4.72
C TYR A 70 -10.36 7.54 3.97
N VAL A 71 -9.32 7.31 3.17
CA VAL A 71 -9.09 6.05 2.45
C VAL A 71 -7.68 5.55 2.73
N LEU A 72 -7.53 4.23 2.86
CA LEU A 72 -6.20 3.64 2.90
C LEU A 72 -5.64 3.71 1.47
N LEU A 73 -4.61 4.53 1.28
CA LEU A 73 -4.01 4.79 -0.02
C LEU A 73 -2.67 4.09 -0.09
N ILE A 74 -2.48 3.31 -1.15
CA ILE A 74 -1.21 2.68 -1.49
C ILE A 74 -0.79 3.24 -2.85
N ARG A 75 0.38 3.86 -2.92
CA ARG A 75 1.01 4.24 -4.19
C ARG A 75 2.18 3.31 -4.44
N ALA A 76 2.13 2.53 -5.52
CA ALA A 76 3.19 1.61 -5.88
C ALA A 76 3.91 2.06 -7.14
N GLN A 77 5.22 2.25 -7.00
CA GLN A 77 6.18 2.48 -8.07
C GLN A 77 7.27 1.40 -7.97
N PRO A 78 8.03 1.14 -9.04
CA PRO A 78 9.09 0.12 -9.01
C PRO A 78 10.15 0.38 -7.92
N ASP A 79 10.43 1.64 -7.63
CA ASP A 79 11.45 2.10 -6.69
C ASP A 79 10.91 2.46 -5.30
N GLU A 80 9.60 2.64 -5.15
CA GLU A 80 8.99 3.03 -3.87
C GLU A 80 7.53 2.60 -3.76
N ILE A 81 7.16 2.09 -2.59
CA ILE A 81 5.76 1.97 -2.18
C ILE A 81 5.50 2.94 -1.04
N LEU A 82 4.50 3.80 -1.21
CA LEU A 82 3.93 4.62 -0.15
C LEU A 82 2.64 3.98 0.36
N VAL A 83 2.47 3.94 1.67
CA VAL A 83 1.23 3.55 2.35
C VAL A 83 0.78 4.69 3.24
N ASN A 84 -0.30 5.37 2.88
CA ASN A 84 -0.94 6.38 3.72
C ASN A 84 -2.12 5.72 4.47
N GLN A 85 -1.95 5.60 5.78
CA GLN A 85 -2.84 4.96 6.74
C GLN A 85 -3.81 5.95 7.41
N PHE A 86 -3.86 7.21 6.96
CA PHE A 86 -4.74 8.26 7.48
C PHE A 86 -6.21 8.06 7.06
N ALA A 87 -6.74 6.87 7.34
CA ALA A 87 -8.03 6.36 6.90
C ALA A 87 -8.97 6.04 8.06
N GLY A 88 -8.45 5.84 9.27
CA GLY A 88 -9.20 5.43 10.46
C GLY A 88 -8.89 3.99 10.90
N PRO A 89 -9.17 3.64 12.17
CA PRO A 89 -8.81 2.35 12.75
C PRO A 89 -9.49 1.14 12.08
N GLU A 90 -10.63 1.35 11.42
CA GLU A 90 -11.33 0.29 10.67
C GLU A 90 -10.51 -0.23 9.46
N PHE A 91 -9.52 0.53 8.99
CA PHE A 91 -8.63 0.11 7.91
C PHE A 91 -7.38 -0.62 8.41
N GLY A 92 -7.15 -0.66 9.74
CA GLY A 92 -6.02 -1.34 10.36
C GLY A 92 -5.83 -2.80 9.90
N PRO A 93 -6.88 -3.63 9.80
CA PRO A 93 -6.75 -4.99 9.27
C PRO A 93 -6.25 -5.06 7.82
N TYR A 94 -6.67 -4.12 6.95
CA TYR A 94 -6.24 -4.09 5.56
C TYR A 94 -4.80 -3.60 5.43
N SER A 95 -4.43 -2.57 6.21
CA SER A 95 -3.05 -2.09 6.26
C SER A 95 -2.11 -3.20 6.75
N ARG A 96 -2.46 -3.86 7.88
CA ARG A 96 -1.68 -4.98 8.41
C ARG A 96 -1.49 -6.08 7.37
N ALA A 97 -2.58 -6.53 6.72
CA ALA A 97 -2.49 -7.60 5.72
C ALA A 97 -1.57 -7.22 4.55
N PHE A 98 -1.63 -5.97 4.08
CA PHE A 98 -0.76 -5.48 3.03
C PHE A 98 0.71 -5.40 3.49
N LEU A 99 0.96 -4.82 4.66
CA LEU A 99 2.31 -4.66 5.22
C LEU A 99 2.99 -6.01 5.52
N GLU A 100 2.24 -6.97 6.06
CA GLU A 100 2.72 -8.33 6.28
C GLU A 100 3.13 -9.00 4.97
N TRP A 101 2.30 -8.89 3.94
CA TRP A 101 2.64 -9.41 2.61
C TRP A 101 3.87 -8.71 2.02
N LEU A 102 3.93 -7.38 2.10
CA LEU A 102 5.02 -6.59 1.52
C LEU A 102 6.36 -6.99 2.12
N LEU A 103 6.46 -7.00 3.46
CA LEU A 103 7.67 -7.34 4.19
C LEU A 103 8.06 -8.82 4.08
N ALA A 104 7.10 -9.70 3.80
CA ALA A 104 7.39 -11.11 3.54
C ALA A 104 7.95 -11.36 2.14
N ASN A 105 7.66 -10.50 1.16
CA ASN A 105 8.03 -10.70 -0.24
C ASN A 105 9.20 -9.83 -0.71
N TYR A 106 9.45 -8.70 -0.04
CA TYR A 106 10.48 -7.74 -0.44
C TYR A 106 11.36 -7.37 0.74
N GLU A 107 12.67 -7.27 0.48
CA GLU A 107 13.61 -6.70 1.44
C GLU A 107 13.66 -5.20 1.18
N CYS A 108 13.26 -4.40 2.16
CA CYS A 108 13.09 -2.96 2.00
C CYS A 108 13.60 -2.19 3.21
N SER A 109 14.07 -0.96 2.96
CA SER A 109 14.14 0.06 4.00
C SER A 109 12.78 0.71 4.17
N VAL A 110 12.49 1.16 5.39
CA VAL A 110 11.20 1.76 5.73
C VAL A 110 11.42 3.06 6.48
N HIS A 111 10.75 4.12 6.03
CA HIS A 111 10.73 5.41 6.71
C HIS A 111 9.29 5.88 6.94
N ASN A 112 9.07 6.67 7.98
CA ASN A 112 7.79 7.35 8.18
C ASN A 112 7.77 8.76 7.56
N GLU A 113 6.66 9.48 7.71
CA GLU A 113 6.48 10.85 7.21
C GLU A 113 7.52 11.87 7.74
N GLU A 114 8.13 11.59 8.89
CA GLU A 114 9.16 12.44 9.50
C GLU A 114 10.58 12.08 9.01
N GLY A 115 10.71 11.06 8.15
CA GLY A 115 12.00 10.53 7.69
C GLY A 115 12.71 9.66 8.72
N THR A 116 12.02 9.22 9.77
CA THR A 116 12.57 8.30 10.76
C THR A 116 12.71 6.90 10.15
N ASP A 117 13.90 6.32 10.23
CA ASP A 117 14.17 4.95 9.77
C ASP A 117 13.59 3.92 10.75
N LEU A 118 12.70 3.07 10.25
CA LEU A 118 12.01 2.00 10.98
C LEU A 118 12.52 0.59 10.55
N THR A 119 13.60 0.51 9.79
CA THR A 119 14.09 -0.73 9.16
C THR A 119 14.58 -1.77 10.17
N ALA A 120 15.14 -1.33 11.30
CA ALA A 120 15.83 -2.20 12.25
C ALA A 120 14.94 -3.29 12.91
N GLY A 121 13.61 -3.11 12.91
CA GLY A 121 12.64 -4.03 13.52
C GLY A 121 11.90 -4.95 12.55
N LEU A 122 12.25 -4.92 11.26
CA LEU A 122 11.47 -5.61 10.23
C LEU A 122 11.85 -7.09 10.09
N PRO A 123 10.87 -7.97 9.83
CA PRO A 123 11.17 -9.34 9.42
C PRO A 123 11.92 -9.30 8.08
N LYS A 124 12.92 -10.16 7.93
CA LYS A 124 13.56 -10.37 6.63
C LYS A 124 12.64 -11.27 5.80
N PRO A 125 12.44 -10.97 4.50
CA PRO A 125 11.73 -11.90 3.63
C PRO A 125 12.46 -13.24 3.63
N GLU A 126 11.71 -14.33 3.74
CA GLU A 126 12.30 -15.66 3.57
C GLU A 126 12.83 -15.79 2.13
N PRO A 127 13.96 -16.47 1.92
CA PRO A 127 14.48 -16.67 0.57
C PRO A 127 13.44 -17.44 -0.24
N THR A 128 12.74 -16.74 -1.15
CA THR A 128 11.76 -17.34 -2.05
C THR A 128 12.49 -18.37 -2.89
N SER A 129 12.29 -19.66 -2.57
CA SER A 129 12.83 -20.76 -3.37
C SER A 129 12.24 -20.61 -4.77
N THR A 130 13.08 -20.15 -5.70
CA THR A 130 12.73 -20.02 -7.11
C THR A 130 12.46 -21.41 -7.66
N LEU A 131 11.18 -21.80 -7.66
CA LEU A 131 10.71 -22.93 -8.44
C LEU A 131 10.85 -22.55 -9.91
N ARG A 132 12.00 -22.91 -10.47
CA ARG A 132 12.21 -23.04 -11.91
C ARG A 132 11.03 -23.79 -12.52
N ARG A 133 10.38 -23.19 -13.52
CA ARG A 133 9.71 -23.91 -14.60
C ARG A 133 10.04 -23.24 -15.91
#